data_AF-A0AAU9JX44-F1
#
_entry.id   AF-A0AAU9JX44-F1
#
_cell.length_a   1.000
_cell.length_b   1.000
_cell.length_c   1.000
_cell.angle_alpha   90.00
_cell.angle_beta   90.00
_cell.angle_gamma   90.00
#
_symmetry.space_group_name_H-M   'P 1'
#
loop_
_entity.id
_entity.type
_entity.pdbx_description
1 polymer ?
#
loop_
_entity_poly.entity_id
_entity_poly.type
_entity_poly.pdbx_seq_one_letter_code
_entity_poly.pdbx_strand_id
1 'polypeptide(L)'
;MEGYFAVGTQAKTSKKTVFAVLGLLAVVEVIATIAVSSSSVSPALAQFAFEEQEFRDYMDKYQKSYESDEEYGMRFKIFRDNLAYIRIFNSLGNSWTLGVNQFADMSFSEFKAK
;
A
#
# COMPACT_ATOMS: atom_id res chain seq x y z
N MET A 1 -0.06 -75.81 -38.98
CA MET A 1 -1.53 -75.91 -39.02
C MET A 1 -2.06 -75.39 -37.68
N GLU A 2 -3.18 -74.67 -37.73
CA GLU A 2 -3.89 -74.03 -36.61
C GLU A 2 -3.19 -72.80 -36.01
N GLY A 3 -3.82 -71.65 -35.80
CA GLY A 3 -5.20 -71.17 -35.93
C GLY A 3 -5.25 -69.89 -35.06
N TYR A 4 -5.38 -68.69 -35.63
CA TYR A 4 -6.63 -67.97 -35.92
C TYR A 4 -7.51 -67.59 -34.69
N PHE A 5 -7.71 -66.27 -34.54
CA PHE A 5 -8.77 -65.52 -33.80
C PHE A 5 -8.58 -65.33 -32.27
N ALA A 6 -8.91 -64.21 -31.64
CA ALA A 6 -9.50 -62.92 -32.04
C ALA A 6 -9.42 -61.91 -30.85
N VAL A 7 -9.50 -60.60 -31.17
CA VAL A 7 -10.32 -59.51 -30.55
C VAL A 7 -10.43 -59.49 -29.00
N GLY A 8 -10.20 -58.42 -28.24
CA GLY A 8 -10.06 -57.00 -28.49
C GLY A 8 -10.43 -56.22 -27.20
N THR A 9 -10.11 -54.92 -27.16
CA THR A 9 -10.64 -53.87 -26.24
C THR A 9 -10.19 -53.97 -24.76
N GLN A 10 -9.73 -52.94 -24.05
CA GLN A 10 -10.08 -51.51 -24.05
C GLN A 10 -8.88 -50.65 -23.66
N ALA A 11 -8.69 -49.55 -24.39
CA ALA A 11 -7.95 -48.40 -23.90
C ALA A 11 -8.69 -47.81 -22.69
N LYS A 12 -8.02 -47.69 -21.55
CA LYS A 12 -8.49 -46.85 -20.43
C LYS A 12 -7.44 -45.79 -20.17
N THR A 13 -7.47 -44.73 -20.97
CA THR A 13 -6.76 -43.47 -20.71
C THR A 13 -7.19 -42.97 -19.33
N SER A 14 -6.34 -43.18 -18.33
CA SER A 14 -6.63 -42.80 -16.96
C SER A 14 -6.37 -41.31 -16.81
N LYS A 15 -7.41 -40.56 -16.45
CA LYS A 15 -7.43 -39.11 -16.18
C LYS A 15 -6.51 -38.65 -15.03
N LYS A 16 -5.56 -39.49 -14.60
CA LYS A 16 -4.67 -39.29 -13.44
C LYS A 16 -3.44 -38.46 -13.79
N THR A 17 -3.00 -38.45 -15.05
CA THR A 17 -1.80 -37.71 -15.47
C THR A 17 -2.05 -36.22 -15.75
N VAL A 18 -3.29 -35.82 -16.06
CA VAL A 18 -3.62 -34.40 -16.29
C VAL A 18 -3.57 -33.60 -14.98
N PHE A 19 -4.00 -34.19 -13.86
CA PHE A 19 -3.90 -33.54 -12.54
C PHE A 19 -2.48 -33.51 -11.98
N ALA A 20 -1.61 -34.45 -12.38
CA ALA A 20 -0.22 -34.48 -11.93
C ALA A 20 0.65 -33.38 -12.60
N VAL A 21 0.37 -33.03 -13.86
CA VAL A 21 1.11 -31.97 -14.57
C VAL A 21 0.63 -30.56 -14.17
N LEU A 22 -0.66 -30.38 -13.88
CA LEU A 22 -1.17 -29.11 -13.30
C LEU A 22 -0.68 -28.89 -11.86
N GLY A 23 -0.45 -29.97 -11.11
CA GLY A 23 0.15 -29.91 -9.77
C GLY A 23 1.60 -29.43 -9.75
N LEU A 24 2.37 -29.59 -10.83
CA LEU A 24 3.79 -29.21 -10.86
C LEU A 24 4.02 -27.74 -11.21
N LEU A 25 3.07 -27.06 -11.88
CA LEU A 25 3.13 -25.61 -12.12
C LEU A 25 2.55 -24.80 -10.95
N ALA A 26 1.61 -25.36 -10.18
CA ALA A 26 1.06 -24.70 -8.99
C ALA A 26 2.03 -24.70 -7.78
N VAL A 27 3.00 -25.61 -7.74
CA VAL A 27 3.96 -25.71 -6.61
C VAL A 27 5.15 -24.75 -6.77
N VAL A 28 5.46 -24.29 -7.97
CA VAL A 28 6.57 -23.35 -8.21
C VAL A 28 6.18 -21.89 -7.94
N GLU A 29 4.89 -21.52 -8.02
CA GLU A 29 4.44 -20.17 -7.62
C GLU A 29 4.30 -20.02 -6.10
N VAL A 30 4.02 -21.09 -5.37
CA VAL A 30 3.78 -21.03 -3.91
C VAL A 30 5.08 -20.90 -3.11
N ILE A 31 6.23 -21.32 -3.62
CA ILE A 31 7.50 -21.19 -2.89
C ILE A 31 8.09 -19.77 -3.01
N ALA A 32 7.73 -19.01 -4.05
CA ALA A 32 8.09 -17.59 -4.14
C ALA A 32 7.24 -16.68 -3.23
N THR A 33 6.04 -17.11 -2.81
CA THR A 33 5.15 -16.27 -2.00
C THR A 33 5.44 -16.33 -0.49
N ILE A 34 6.15 -17.34 0.00
CA ILE A 34 6.56 -17.41 1.42
C ILE A 34 7.97 -16.83 1.65
N ALA A 35 8.74 -16.56 0.59
CA ALA A 35 10.01 -15.83 0.70
C ALA A 35 9.86 -14.30 0.71
N VAL A 36 8.65 -13.75 0.49
CA VAL A 36 8.38 -12.31 0.65
C VAL A 36 8.13 -11.94 2.12
N SER A 37 8.10 -12.91 3.03
CA SER A 37 8.05 -12.67 4.47
C SER A 37 9.41 -12.18 4.97
N SER A 38 9.66 -10.86 4.94
CA SER A 38 10.46 -10.06 5.90
C SER A 38 11.08 -8.78 5.28
N SER A 39 10.42 -8.07 4.38
CA SER A 39 10.72 -6.63 4.27
C SER A 39 10.07 -5.95 5.47
N SER A 40 10.82 -5.89 6.59
CA SER A 40 10.48 -5.02 7.71
C SER A 40 10.55 -3.57 7.20
N VAL A 41 9.47 -3.08 6.59
CA VAL A 41 9.30 -1.64 6.37
C VAL A 41 9.43 -1.00 7.73
N SER A 42 10.45 -0.15 7.87
CA SER A 42 10.70 0.57 9.12
C SER A 42 9.40 1.27 9.53
N PRO A 43 8.97 1.18 10.81
CA PRO A 43 7.79 1.90 11.29
C PRO A 43 7.83 3.39 10.95
N ALA A 44 9.03 3.98 10.93
CA ALA A 44 9.23 5.37 10.54
C ALA A 44 8.92 5.62 9.05
N LEU A 45 9.27 4.68 8.17
CA LEU A 45 8.99 4.79 6.74
C LEU A 45 7.49 4.62 6.46
N ALA A 46 6.82 3.69 7.16
CA ALA A 46 5.38 3.52 7.06
C ALA A 46 4.63 4.78 7.55
N GLN A 47 5.06 5.34 8.69
CA GLN A 47 4.50 6.59 9.22
C GLN A 47 4.70 7.75 8.24
N PHE A 48 5.89 7.87 7.66
CA PHE A 48 6.19 8.91 6.67
C PHE A 48 5.29 8.80 5.44
N ALA A 49 5.10 7.58 4.90
CA ALA A 49 4.22 7.35 3.76
C ALA A 49 2.75 7.68 4.05
N PHE A 50 2.28 7.38 5.28
CA PHE A 50 0.93 7.74 5.71
C PHE A 50 0.74 9.26 5.84
N GLU A 51 1.70 9.94 6.47
CA GLU A 51 1.67 11.41 6.58
C GLU A 51 1.73 12.10 5.21
N GLU A 52 2.50 11.53 4.27
CA GLU A 52 2.54 12.01 2.89
C GLU A 52 1.19 11.83 2.18
N GLN A 53 0.48 10.73 2.43
CA GLN A 53 -0.88 10.56 1.93
C GLN A 53 -1.83 11.61 2.50
N GLU A 54 -1.78 11.88 3.81
CA GLU A 54 -2.60 12.93 4.43
C GLU A 54 -2.30 14.31 3.84
N PHE A 55 -1.04 14.58 3.49
CA PHE A 55 -0.67 15.81 2.82
C PHE A 55 -1.22 15.90 1.39
N ARG A 56 -1.20 14.80 0.64
CA ARG A 56 -1.85 14.73 -0.69
C ARG A 56 -3.35 15.00 -0.60
N ASP A 57 -4.03 14.35 0.34
CA ASP A 57 -5.46 14.57 0.56
C ASP A 57 -5.75 16.03 0.96
N TYR A 58 -4.86 16.65 1.76
CA TYR A 58 -4.92 18.08 2.09
C TYR A 58 -4.77 18.96 0.85
N MET A 59 -3.75 18.69 0.02
CA MET A 59 -3.51 19.47 -1.21
C MET A 59 -4.71 19.39 -2.14
N ASP A 60 -5.27 18.19 -2.34
CA ASP A 60 -6.45 18.00 -3.17
C ASP A 60 -7.66 18.73 -2.60
N LYS A 61 -7.90 18.63 -1.29
CA LYS A 61 -9.03 19.28 -0.63
C LYS A 61 -8.98 20.81 -0.72
N TYR A 62 -7.79 21.41 -0.61
CA TYR A 62 -7.60 22.87 -0.61
C TYR A 62 -7.03 23.41 -1.92
N GLN A 63 -6.96 22.58 -2.96
CA GLN A 63 -6.45 22.92 -4.29
C GLN A 63 -5.06 23.57 -4.23
N LYS A 64 -4.16 22.96 -3.45
CA LYS A 64 -2.77 23.41 -3.30
C LYS A 64 -1.89 22.74 -4.34
N SER A 65 -0.95 23.50 -4.88
CA SER A 65 0.13 23.02 -5.74
C SER A 65 1.38 23.83 -5.40
N TYR A 66 2.54 23.20 -5.44
CA TYR A 66 3.83 23.82 -5.15
C TYR A 66 4.73 23.76 -6.38
N GLU A 67 5.54 24.80 -6.58
CA GLU A 67 6.27 24.98 -7.85
C GLU A 67 7.54 24.13 -7.92
N SER A 68 8.14 23.82 -6.76
CA SER A 68 9.39 23.07 -6.69
C SER A 68 9.36 21.99 -5.61
N ASP A 69 10.24 21.00 -5.75
CA ASP A 69 10.41 19.92 -4.77
C ASP A 69 10.89 20.47 -3.41
N GLU A 70 11.67 21.56 -3.41
CA GLU A 70 12.10 22.24 -2.19
C GLU A 70 10.91 22.90 -1.50
N GLU A 71 10.02 23.56 -2.24
CA GLU A 71 8.80 24.14 -1.68
C GLU A 71 7.88 23.04 -1.16
N TYR A 72 7.65 21.98 -1.94
CA TYR A 72 6.86 20.83 -1.52
C TYR A 72 7.41 20.23 -0.21
N GLY A 73 8.71 19.98 -0.13
CA GLY A 73 9.34 19.42 1.06
C GLY A 73 9.22 20.33 2.28
N MET A 74 9.39 21.65 2.09
CA MET A 74 9.19 22.63 3.15
C MET A 74 7.73 22.65 3.64
N ARG A 75 6.77 22.71 2.72
CA ARG A 75 5.33 22.78 3.02
C ARG A 75 4.83 21.50 3.66
N PHE A 76 5.31 20.34 3.19
CA PHE A 76 5.04 19.05 3.80
C PHE A 76 5.55 18.99 5.23
N LYS A 77 6.78 19.46 5.49
CA LYS A 77 7.32 19.51 6.85
C LYS A 77 6.44 20.38 7.77
N ILE A 78 6.08 21.58 7.34
CA ILE A 78 5.22 22.48 8.11
C ILE A 78 3.86 21.84 8.39
N PHE A 79 3.27 21.20 7.37
CA PHE A 79 2.01 20.49 7.50
C PHE A 79 2.07 19.38 8.54
N ARG A 80 3.13 18.56 8.54
CA ARG A 80 3.34 17.50 9.53
C ARG A 80 3.44 18.06 10.95
N ASP A 81 4.21 19.14 11.13
CA ASP A 81 4.36 19.80 12.43
C ASP A 81 3.01 20.32 12.95
N ASN A 82 2.24 20.98 12.08
CA ASN A 82 0.91 21.47 12.41
C ASN A 82 -0.10 20.34 12.67
N LEU A 83 -0.06 19.25 11.91
CA LEU A 83 -0.93 18.08 12.11
C LEU A 83 -0.61 17.37 13.43
N ALA A 84 0.67 17.23 13.77
CA ALA A 84 1.09 16.71 15.07
C ALA A 84 0.57 17.59 16.22
N TYR A 85 0.67 18.92 16.09
CA TYR A 85 0.10 19.85 17.06
C TYR A 85 -1.42 19.69 17.21
N ILE A 86 -2.16 19.60 16.10
CA ILE A 86 -3.62 19.36 16.10
C ILE A 86 -3.96 18.06 16.84
N ARG A 87 -3.26 16.97 16.54
CA ARG A 87 -3.48 15.65 17.18
C ARG A 87 -3.23 15.72 18.68
N ILE A 88 -2.11 16.31 19.10
CA ILE A 88 -1.78 16.48 20.51
C ILE A 88 -2.84 17.35 21.19
N PHE A 89 -3.17 18.51 20.63
CA PHE A 89 -4.15 19.43 21.21
C PHE A 89 -5.53 18.78 21.40
N ASN A 90 -6.00 18.04 20.39
CA ASN A 90 -7.29 17.35 20.45
C ASN A 90 -7.29 16.17 21.43
N SER A 91 -6.13 15.53 21.65
CA SER A 91 -6.00 14.44 22.63
C SER A 91 -6.16 14.88 24.08
N LEU A 92 -5.97 16.17 24.37
CA LEU A 92 -6.06 16.72 25.73
C LEU A 92 -7.49 16.93 26.23
N GLY A 93 -8.51 16.71 25.40
CA GLY A 93 -9.92 16.84 25.81
C GLY A 93 -10.35 18.27 26.12
N ASN A 94 -9.78 19.25 25.41
CA ASN A 94 -10.16 20.66 25.52
C ASN A 94 -11.64 20.87 25.12
N SER A 95 -12.23 22.00 25.54
CA SER A 95 -13.62 22.37 25.19
C SER A 95 -13.84 22.65 23.69
N TRP A 96 -12.77 22.67 22.90
CA TRP A 96 -12.78 22.89 21.47
C TRP A 96 -11.68 22.05 20.81
N THR A 97 -11.82 21.83 19.51
CA THR A 97 -10.88 21.04 18.71
C THR A 97 -10.29 21.87 17.60
N LEU A 98 -9.03 21.59 17.26
CA LEU A 98 -8.40 22.06 16.05
C LEU A 98 -8.71 21.11 14.89
N GLY A 99 -8.71 21.64 13.68
CA GLY A 99 -8.86 20.87 12.46
C GLY A 99 -7.90 21.34 11.38
N VAL A 100 -7.55 20.44 10.47
CA VAL A 100 -6.79 20.78 9.27
C VAL A 100 -7.62 21.76 8.43
N ASN A 101 -7.01 22.90 8.10
CA ASN A 101 -7.61 23.97 7.30
C ASN A 101 -6.62 24.47 6.23
N GLN A 102 -7.03 25.41 5.38
CA GLN A 102 -6.23 25.95 4.25
C GLN A 102 -4.88 26.60 4.61
N PHE A 103 -4.60 26.78 5.90
CA PHE A 103 -3.36 27.34 6.45
C PHE A 103 -2.48 26.28 7.10
N ALA A 104 -2.84 25.00 7.02
CA ALA A 104 -2.10 23.91 7.68
C ALA A 104 -0.67 23.75 7.13
N ASP A 105 -0.36 24.25 5.95
CA ASP A 105 0.97 24.29 5.34
C ASP A 105 1.75 25.59 5.59
N MET A 106 1.24 26.48 6.45
CA MET A 106 1.88 27.76 6.77
C MET A 106 2.50 27.75 8.17
N SER A 107 3.68 28.37 8.27
CA SER A 107 4.29 28.68 9.57
C SER A 107 3.52 29.79 10.27
N PHE A 108 3.67 29.89 11.60
CA PHE A 108 3.00 30.93 12.38
C PHE A 108 3.36 32.35 11.92
N SER A 109 4.62 32.59 11.53
CA SER A 109 5.07 33.88 10.99
C SER A 109 4.40 34.21 9.66
N GLU A 110 4.29 33.25 8.75
CA GLU A 110 3.62 33.44 7.46
C GLU A 110 2.12 33.69 7.65
N PHE A 111 1.48 32.91 8.55
CA PHE A 111 0.08 33.09 8.87
C PHE A 111 -0.21 34.48 9.47
N LYS A 112 0.69 35.00 10.31
CA LYS A 112 0.55 36.34 10.90
C LYS A 112 0.76 37.48 9.90
N ALA A 113 1.49 37.22 8.80
CA ALA A 113 1.77 38.21 7.77
C ALA A 113 0.66 38.33 6.70
N LYS A 114 -0.36 37.49 6.78
CA LYS A 114 -1.59 37.55 5.97
C LYS A 114 -2.59 38.55 6.53
#